data_AF-A0AAN6JJ57-F1
#
_entry.id   AF-A0AAN6JJ57-F1
#
_cell.length_a   1.000
_cell.length_b   1.000
_cell.length_c   1.000
_cell.angle_alpha   90.00
_cell.angle_beta   90.00
_cell.angle_gamma   90.00
#
_symmetry.space_group_name_H-M   'P 1'
#
loop_
_entity.id
_entity.type
_entity.pdbx_description
1 polymer ?
#
loop_
_entity_poly.entity_id
_entity_poly.type
_entity_poly.pdbx_seq_one_letter_code
_entity_poly.pdbx_strand_id
1 'polypeptide(L)'
;ASEFKLNELKPVNDFVEAKQAGFNARPVLIGPITLLWLGKVSTEAKDPAFDRVSLAPKLAAVYAELLTKLAEAGATSVQIDEPVLVTDAAEKYTSAFQSVYETLAKSGVKLLLTTYFGRLVNNLRDCQEGPHHRSSYRP
;
A
#
# COMPACT_ATOMS: atom_id res chain seq x y z
N ALA A 1 -18.01 -13.77 8.28
CA ALA A 1 -17.42 -12.68 7.47
C ALA A 1 -16.23 -12.13 8.24
N SER A 2 -15.07 -11.99 7.62
CA SER A 2 -13.87 -11.46 8.30
C SER A 2 -14.03 -9.96 8.54
N GLU A 3 -13.86 -9.54 9.79
CA GLU A 3 -13.88 -8.14 10.22
C GLU A 3 -12.44 -7.70 10.51
N PHE A 4 -11.96 -6.67 9.81
CA PHE A 4 -10.64 -6.09 10.08
C PHE A 4 -10.82 -4.92 11.04
N LYS A 5 -10.09 -4.95 12.15
CA LYS A 5 -10.06 -3.86 13.14
C LYS A 5 -8.62 -3.59 13.53
N LEU A 6 -8.34 -2.31 13.78
CA LEU A 6 -7.06 -1.87 14.29
C LEU A 6 -6.99 -2.25 15.77
N ASN A 7 -6.29 -3.35 16.09
CA ASN A 7 -6.24 -3.88 17.45
C ASN A 7 -5.11 -3.26 18.28
N GLU A 8 -3.96 -2.98 17.66
CA GLU A 8 -2.79 -2.44 18.34
C GLU A 8 -2.18 -1.29 17.54
N LEU A 9 -2.02 -0.15 18.22
CA LEU A 9 -1.39 1.06 17.68
C LEU A 9 0.14 0.99 17.75
N LYS A 10 0.73 -0.21 17.75
CA LYS A 10 2.18 -0.39 17.88
C LYS A 10 2.99 0.51 16.92
N PRO A 11 2.66 0.64 15.62
CA PRO A 11 3.39 1.55 14.73
C PRO A 11 3.28 3.02 15.12
N VAL A 12 2.15 3.43 15.70
CA VAL A 12 1.92 4.80 16.18
C VAL A 12 2.68 5.04 17.48
N ASN A 13 2.64 4.08 18.41
CA ASN A 13 3.36 4.14 19.68
C ASN A 13 4.88 4.19 19.47
N ASP A 14 5.40 3.30 18.62
CA ASP A 14 6.82 3.26 18.24
C ASP A 14 7.25 4.59 17.58
N PHE A 15 6.40 5.20 16.74
CA PHE A 15 6.65 6.51 16.14
C PHE A 15 6.65 7.64 17.18
N VAL A 16 5.69 7.64 18.11
CA VAL A 16 5.62 8.63 19.19
C VAL A 16 6.83 8.51 20.12
N GLU A 17 7.25 7.30 20.46
CA GLU A 17 8.45 7.05 21.27
C GLU A 17 9.72 7.55 20.56
N ALA A 18 9.89 7.24 19.27
CA ALA A 18 11.00 7.76 18.48
C ALA A 18 11.00 9.30 18.41
N LYS A 19 9.82 9.90 18.26
CA LYS A 19 9.65 11.35 18.25
C LYS A 19 10.00 11.98 19.60
N GLN A 20 9.62 11.35 20.72
CA GLN A 20 10.01 11.77 22.07
C GLN A 20 11.52 11.67 22.30
N ALA A 21 12.17 10.68 21.69
CA ALA A 21 13.62 10.54 21.66
C ALA A 21 14.32 11.54 20.70
N GLY A 22 13.56 12.41 20.02
CA GLY A 22 14.09 13.44 19.11
C GLY A 22 14.33 12.97 17.68
N PHE A 23 13.94 11.74 17.33
CA PHE A 23 14.08 11.19 15.98
C PHE A 23 12.77 11.30 15.20
N ASN A 24 12.83 11.86 13.99
CA ASN A 24 11.70 11.83 13.07
C ASN A 24 11.71 10.50 12.29
N ALA A 25 11.31 9.42 12.95
CA ALA A 25 11.30 8.08 12.36
C ALA A 25 10.30 8.00 11.20
N ARG A 26 10.60 7.20 10.18
CA ARG A 26 9.65 6.89 9.11
C ARG A 26 9.00 5.54 9.42
N PRO A 27 7.68 5.49 9.68
CA PRO A 27 6.98 4.22 9.85
C PRO A 27 7.05 3.41 8.55
N VAL A 28 7.35 2.12 8.67
CA VAL A 28 7.34 1.15 7.57
C VAL A 28 6.21 0.16 7.82
N LEU A 29 5.32 0.02 6.85
CA LEU A 29 4.16 -0.88 6.91
C LEU A 29 4.23 -1.86 5.73
N ILE A 30 3.85 -3.11 5.99
CA ILE A 30 3.61 -4.08 4.91
C ILE A 30 2.35 -3.61 4.17
N GLY A 31 2.38 -3.65 2.84
CA GLY A 31 1.28 -3.21 2.03
C GLY A 31 0.05 -4.14 2.13
N PRO A 32 -1.16 -3.58 2.02
CA PRO A 32 -2.41 -4.32 2.21
C PRO A 32 -2.59 -5.46 1.20
N ILE A 33 -2.10 -5.32 -0.04
CA ILE A 33 -2.25 -6.36 -1.05
C ILE A 33 -1.28 -7.52 -0.75
N THR A 34 -0.03 -7.21 -0.42
CA THR A 34 0.97 -8.20 0.02
C THR A 34 0.49 -8.92 1.28
N LEU A 35 -0.11 -8.21 2.24
CA LEU A 35 -0.65 -8.83 3.45
C LEU A 35 -1.75 -9.84 3.13
N LEU A 36 -2.69 -9.47 2.25
CA LEU A 36 -3.75 -10.39 1.81
C LEU A 36 -3.20 -11.56 0.99
N TRP A 37 -2.16 -11.32 0.19
CA TRP A 37 -1.51 -12.35 -0.63
C TRP A 37 -0.70 -13.35 0.19
N LEU A 38 0.02 -12.89 1.22
CA LEU A 38 0.71 -13.76 2.18
C LEU A 38 -0.27 -14.45 3.15
N GLY A 39 -1.46 -13.86 3.33
CA GLY A 39 -2.55 -14.44 4.10
C GLY A 39 -2.99 -15.79 3.54
N LYS A 40 -3.09 -16.79 4.42
CA LYS A 40 -3.76 -18.06 4.13
C LYS A 40 -5.25 -17.90 4.32
N VAL A 41 -6.02 -18.38 3.37
CA VAL A 41 -7.47 -18.50 3.50
C VAL A 41 -7.75 -19.57 4.55
N SER A 42 -8.49 -19.24 5.60
CA SER A 42 -8.89 -20.21 6.62
C SER A 42 -9.65 -21.36 5.98
N THR A 43 -9.43 -22.58 6.47
CA THR A 43 -10.12 -23.81 6.02
C THR A 43 -11.65 -23.75 6.13
N GLU A 44 -12.17 -22.74 6.81
CA GLU A 44 -13.59 -22.45 7.01
C GLU A 44 -14.22 -21.70 5.82
N ALA A 45 -13.43 -21.02 4.99
CA ALA A 45 -13.89 -20.46 3.72
C ALA A 45 -13.99 -21.59 2.70
N LYS A 46 -15.09 -22.34 2.78
CA LYS A 46 -15.42 -23.50 1.94
C LYS A 46 -15.70 -23.16 0.46
N ASP A 47 -15.48 -21.92 0.04
CA ASP A 47 -15.72 -21.50 -1.34
C ASP A 47 -14.40 -21.46 -2.11
N PRO A 48 -14.14 -22.41 -3.02
CA PRO A 48 -12.94 -22.42 -3.86
C PRO A 48 -12.85 -21.21 -4.81
N ALA A 49 -13.93 -20.43 -4.98
CA ALA A 49 -13.94 -19.18 -5.74
C ALA A 49 -13.62 -17.93 -4.90
N PHE A 50 -13.39 -18.07 -3.59
CA PHE A 50 -13.12 -16.90 -2.73
C PHE A 50 -11.75 -16.27 -3.06
N ASP A 51 -11.79 -15.09 -3.69
CA ASP A 51 -10.59 -14.29 -3.90
C ASP A 51 -10.30 -13.45 -2.65
N ARG A 52 -9.18 -13.73 -1.99
CA ARG A 52 -8.68 -12.99 -0.83
C ARG A 52 -8.52 -11.49 -1.09
N VAL A 53 -8.27 -11.08 -2.34
CA VAL A 53 -8.12 -9.67 -2.72
C VAL A 53 -9.46 -8.93 -2.73
N SER A 54 -10.60 -9.64 -2.70
CA SER A 54 -11.91 -9.02 -2.49
C SER A 54 -12.04 -8.31 -1.14
N LEU A 55 -11.18 -8.63 -0.17
CA LEU A 55 -11.12 -7.97 1.13
C LEU A 55 -10.27 -6.69 1.13
N ALA A 56 -9.57 -6.39 0.02
CA ALA A 56 -8.69 -5.23 -0.09
C ALA A 56 -9.37 -3.89 0.25
N PRO A 57 -10.62 -3.60 -0.16
CA PRO A 57 -11.29 -2.35 0.22
C PRO A 57 -11.52 -2.24 1.74
N LYS A 58 -11.85 -3.35 2.41
CA LYS A 58 -12.05 -3.36 3.87
C LYS A 58 -10.74 -3.13 4.60
N LEU A 59 -9.66 -3.74 4.12
CA LEU A 59 -8.33 -3.55 4.69
C LEU A 59 -7.82 -2.13 4.44
N ALA A 60 -8.09 -1.55 3.26
CA ALA A 60 -7.72 -0.17 2.93
C ALA A 60 -8.35 0.86 3.87
N ALA A 61 -9.61 0.66 4.28
CA ALA A 61 -10.27 1.54 5.25
C ALA A 61 -9.52 1.56 6.59
N VAL A 62 -9.13 0.38 7.09
CA VAL A 62 -8.35 0.26 8.35
C VAL A 62 -6.96 0.88 8.22
N TYR A 63 -6.30 0.68 7.07
CA TYR A 63 -5.01 1.33 6.80
C TYR A 63 -5.15 2.86 6.71
N ALA A 64 -6.22 3.37 6.11
CA ALA A 64 -6.48 4.80 6.06
C ALA A 64 -6.65 5.39 7.47
N GLU A 65 -7.36 4.69 8.37
CA GLU A 65 -7.45 5.08 9.78
C GLU A 65 -6.07 5.10 10.47
N LEU A 66 -5.24 4.08 10.22
CA LEU A 66 -3.87 4.03 10.76
C LEU A 66 -3.00 5.18 10.24
N LEU A 67 -3.06 5.47 8.94
CA LEU A 67 -2.30 6.55 8.31
C LEU A 67 -2.73 7.92 8.83
N THR A 68 -4.04 8.14 9.01
CA THR A 68 -4.57 9.36 9.63
C THR A 68 -4.02 9.53 11.05
N LYS A 69 -4.02 8.47 11.87
CA LYS A 69 -3.43 8.51 13.22
C LYS A 69 -1.93 8.80 13.22
N LEU A 70 -1.19 8.27 12.24
CA LEU A 70 0.23 8.58 12.05
C LEU A 70 0.42 10.05 11.65
N ALA A 71 -0.45 10.58 10.78
CA ALA A 71 -0.47 12.00 10.41
C ALA A 71 -0.68 12.89 11.63
N GLU A 72 -1.68 12.56 12.46
CA GLU A 72 -2.00 13.25 13.71
C GLU A 72 -0.86 13.19 14.72
N ALA A 73 -0.14 12.06 14.79
CA ALA A 73 1.07 11.93 15.60
C ALA A 73 2.24 12.79 15.05
N GLY A 74 2.15 13.28 13.81
CA GLY A 74 3.12 14.15 13.16
C GLY A 74 4.07 13.43 12.19
N ALA A 75 3.72 12.23 11.72
CA ALA A 75 4.47 11.54 10.68
C ALA A 75 4.29 12.27 9.35
N THR A 76 5.40 12.69 8.75
CA THR A 76 5.39 13.42 7.45
C THR A 76 5.37 12.47 6.26
N SER A 77 5.90 11.26 6.43
CA SER A 77 5.91 10.24 5.39
C SER A 77 5.84 8.83 5.98
N VAL A 78 5.19 7.93 5.26
CA VAL A 78 5.03 6.51 5.62
C VAL A 78 5.48 5.66 4.45
N GLN A 79 6.25 4.61 4.72
CA GLN A 79 6.65 3.64 3.71
C GLN A 79 5.69 2.46 3.70
N ILE A 80 5.25 2.05 2.51
CA ILE A 80 4.40 0.89 2.28
C ILE A 80 5.14 -0.09 1.37
N ASP A 81 5.41 -1.28 1.88
CA ASP A 81 6.17 -2.31 1.19
C ASP A 81 5.23 -3.31 0.48
N GLU A 82 5.22 -3.30 -0.85
CA GLU A 82 4.38 -4.17 -1.69
C GLU A 82 5.22 -5.01 -2.67
N PRO A 83 5.99 -6.00 -2.20
CA PRO A 83 6.75 -6.89 -3.08
C PRO A 83 5.85 -7.71 -4.03
N VAL A 84 4.58 -7.95 -3.70
CA VAL A 84 3.67 -8.74 -4.58
C VAL A 84 3.43 -8.08 -5.95
N LEU A 85 3.60 -6.76 -6.06
CA LEU A 85 3.35 -6.00 -7.30
C LEU A 85 4.27 -6.38 -8.46
N VAL A 86 5.39 -7.04 -8.18
CA VAL A 86 6.37 -7.45 -9.19
C VAL A 86 6.17 -8.89 -9.65
N THR A 87 5.14 -9.56 -9.13
CA THR A 87 4.77 -10.93 -9.51
C THR A 87 3.70 -10.91 -10.60
N ASP A 88 3.62 -11.95 -11.43
CA ASP A 88 2.60 -12.08 -12.48
C ASP A 88 1.16 -12.05 -11.94
N ALA A 89 0.98 -12.27 -10.63
CA ALA A 89 -0.30 -12.12 -9.96
C ALA A 89 -0.79 -10.65 -9.91
N ALA A 90 0.10 -9.68 -10.06
CA ALA A 90 -0.22 -8.26 -9.99
C ALA A 90 -1.17 -7.80 -11.12
N GLU A 91 -1.05 -8.38 -12.32
CA GLU A 91 -1.89 -8.01 -13.47
C GLU A 91 -3.38 -8.21 -13.15
N LYS A 92 -3.72 -9.31 -12.47
CA LYS A 92 -5.08 -9.65 -12.05
C LYS A 92 -5.66 -8.66 -11.02
N TYR A 93 -4.81 -7.97 -10.26
CA TYR A 93 -5.20 -7.15 -9.11
C TYR A 93 -4.95 -5.66 -9.30
N THR A 94 -4.61 -5.22 -10.52
CA THR A 94 -4.32 -3.81 -10.85
C THR A 94 -5.47 -2.86 -10.45
N SER A 95 -6.72 -3.26 -10.67
CA SER A 95 -7.91 -2.46 -10.31
C SER A 95 -8.10 -2.33 -8.79
N ALA A 96 -7.89 -3.42 -8.05
CA ALA A 96 -7.93 -3.41 -6.59
C ALA A 96 -6.82 -2.53 -6.03
N PHE A 97 -5.62 -2.58 -6.61
CA PHE A 97 -4.51 -1.72 -6.25
C PHE A 97 -4.88 -0.24 -6.41
N GLN A 98 -5.36 0.18 -7.59
CA GLN A 98 -5.75 1.58 -7.82
C GLN A 98 -6.75 2.07 -6.77
N SER A 99 -7.81 1.30 -6.52
CA SER A 99 -8.84 1.66 -5.54
C SER A 99 -8.29 1.79 -4.10
N VAL A 100 -7.41 0.87 -3.69
CA VAL A 100 -6.78 0.90 -2.37
C VAL A 100 -5.89 2.13 -2.22
N TYR A 101 -5.02 2.40 -3.19
CA TYR A 101 -4.09 3.53 -3.11
C TYR A 101 -4.76 4.89 -3.24
N GLU A 102 -5.85 5.00 -4.01
CA GLU A 102 -6.69 6.20 -4.01
C GLU A 102 -7.32 6.47 -2.63
N THR A 103 -7.71 5.41 -1.93
CA THR A 103 -8.24 5.53 -0.56
C THR A 103 -7.15 5.96 0.42
N LEU A 104 -5.96 5.35 0.32
CA LEU A 104 -4.83 5.68 1.18
C LEU A 104 -4.29 7.09 0.92
N ALA A 105 -4.29 7.57 -0.33
CA ALA A 105 -3.82 8.90 -0.69
C ALA A 105 -4.64 10.02 -0.02
N LYS A 106 -5.89 9.76 0.38
CA LYS A 106 -6.76 10.72 1.09
C LYS A 106 -6.37 10.94 2.55
N SER A 107 -5.48 10.12 3.12
CA SER A 107 -5.04 10.23 4.52
C SER A 107 -4.13 11.43 4.82
N GLY A 108 -3.70 12.18 3.80
CA GLY A 108 -2.93 13.42 3.98
C GLY A 108 -1.45 13.24 4.33
N VAL A 109 -0.94 12.00 4.39
CA VAL A 109 0.49 11.70 4.60
C VAL A 109 1.18 11.34 3.29
N LYS A 110 2.48 11.64 3.18
CA LYS A 110 3.26 11.26 2.00
C LYS A 110 3.53 9.75 2.03
N LEU A 111 2.94 9.02 1.09
CA LEU A 111 3.14 7.58 0.94
C LEU A 111 4.35 7.29 0.05
N LEU A 112 5.26 6.45 0.53
CA LEU A 112 6.38 5.92 -0.24
C LEU A 112 6.11 4.45 -0.52
N LEU A 113 5.82 4.10 -1.77
CA LEU A 113 5.61 2.72 -2.20
C LEU A 113 6.96 2.08 -2.54
N THR A 114 7.30 0.97 -1.89
CA THR A 114 8.54 0.23 -2.10
C THR A 114 8.23 -1.17 -2.65
N THR A 115 8.81 -1.50 -3.81
CA THR A 115 8.73 -2.84 -4.40
C THR A 115 10.16 -3.37 -4.57
N TYR A 116 10.46 -4.52 -3.97
CA TYR A 116 11.86 -4.97 -3.81
C TYR A 116 12.37 -5.88 -4.94
N PHE A 117 11.54 -6.29 -5.92
CA PHE A 117 11.90 -7.36 -6.86
C PHE A 117 11.56 -7.13 -8.34
N GLY A 118 11.29 -5.89 -8.79
CA GLY A 118 10.93 -5.70 -10.19
C GLY A 118 11.05 -4.27 -10.65
N ARG A 119 11.62 -4.12 -11.84
CA ARG A 119 11.59 -2.89 -12.63
C ARG A 119 10.13 -2.59 -12.95
N LEU A 120 9.71 -1.35 -12.74
CA LEU A 120 8.36 -0.83 -13.02
C LEU A 120 8.16 -0.68 -14.55
N VAL A 121 8.34 -1.77 -15.30
CA VAL A 121 8.23 -1.83 -16.77
C VAL A 121 6.97 -2.61 -17.11
N ASN A 122 5.82 -1.93 -17.10
CA ASN A 122 4.86 -1.95 -18.22
C ASN A 122 3.42 -1.51 -17.89
N ASN A 123 3.04 -1.22 -16.65
CA ASN A 123 1.63 -0.81 -16.35
C ASN A 123 1.35 0.71 -16.45
N LEU A 124 2.29 1.50 -16.95
CA LEU A 124 2.10 2.92 -17.28
C LEU A 124 2.41 3.15 -18.76
N ARG A 125 1.52 2.70 -19.64
CA ARG A 125 1.57 3.07 -21.07
C ARG A 125 0.43 3.96 -21.56
N ASP A 126 -0.53 4.34 -20.71
CA ASP A 126 -1.70 5.14 -21.15
C ASP A 126 -1.75 6.59 -20.63
N CYS A 127 -0.65 7.16 -20.13
CA CYS A 127 -0.62 8.58 -19.73
C CYS A 127 0.53 9.41 -20.36
N GLN A 128 1.13 8.96 -21.47
CA GLN A 128 2.11 9.76 -22.22
C GLN A 128 1.72 9.97 -23.68
N GLU A 129 0.53 10.52 -23.93
CA GLU A 129 0.21 11.12 -25.23
C GLU A 129 -0.38 12.52 -24.97
N GLY A 130 0.51 13.48 -24.73
CA GLY A 130 0.24 14.92 -24.77
C GLY A 130 1.38 15.58 -25.55
N PRO A 131 1.11 16.39 -26.59
CA PRO A 131 2.09 16.76 -27.59
C PRO A 131 3.07 17.79 -27.00
N HIS A 132 4.32 17.72 -27.46
CA HIS A 132 5.46 18.60 -27.14
C HIS A 132 6.33 18.15 -25.96
N HIS A 133 7.31 17.29 -26.23
CA HIS A 133 8.70 17.67 -25.97
C HIS A 133 9.69 16.78 -26.75
N ARG A 134 10.58 17.43 -27.50
CA ARG A 134 11.50 16.82 -28.47
C ARG A 134 12.47 15.83 -27.82
N SER A 135 12.57 14.65 -28.42
CA SER A 135 13.73 13.77 -28.33
C SER A 135 14.96 14.46 -28.91
N SER A 136 16.04 14.52 -28.14
CA SER A 136 17.38 14.78 -28.67
C SER A 136 18.35 13.80 -28.01
N TYR A 137 18.50 12.64 -28.66
CA TYR A 137 19.57 11.68 -28.39
C TYR A 137 20.58 11.74 -29.54
N ARG A 138 21.85 11.94 -29.19
CA ARG A 138 23.03 11.71 -30.04
C ARG A 138 24.29 11.71 -29.17
N PRO A 139 25.35 11.00 -29.56
CA PRO A 139 25.44 9.69 -30.21
C PRO A 139 25.78 8.56 -29.21
#